data_AF-A0A3M1R3P2-F1
#
_entry.id   AF-A0A3M1R3P2-F1
#
_cell.length_a   1.000
_cell.length_b   1.000
_cell.length_c   1.000
_cell.angle_alpha   90.00
_cell.angle_beta   90.00
_cell.angle_gamma   90.00
#
_symmetry.space_group_name_H-M   'P 1'
#
loop_
_entity.id
_entity.type
_entity.pdbx_description
1 polymer ?
#
loop_
_entity_poly.entity_id
_entity_poly.type
_entity_poly.pdbx_seq_one_letter_code
_entity_poly.pdbx_strand_id
1 'polypeptide(L)' 'GLYCEFGSSGRMPCGAVSFIYTETRSKHLLIQAFHTFPDDFALVKSETVIRLP' A
#
# COMPACT_ATOMS: atom_id res chain seq x y z
N GLY A 1 -6.79 -0.54 0.69
CA GLY A 1 -7.34 -1.85 0.29
C GLY A 1 -6.31 -2.59 -0.53
N LEU A 2 -6.20 -3.90 -0.39
CA LEU A 2 -5.32 -4.76 -1.19
C LEU A 2 -6.18 -5.54 -2.18
N TYR A 3 -5.90 -5.40 -3.49
CA TYR A 3 -6.52 -6.23 -4.53
C TYR A 3 -5.51 -7.28 -4.97
N CYS A 4 -5.82 -8.55 -4.74
CA CYS A 4 -5.04 -9.69 -5.22
C CYS A 4 -5.95 -10.64 -5.99
N GLU A 5 -5.53 -11.06 -7.17
CA GLU A 5 -6.20 -12.09 -7.97
C GLU A 5 -5.36 -13.38 -7.94
N PHE A 6 -5.99 -14.53 -7.70
CA PHE A 6 -5.30 -15.81 -7.66
C PHE A 6 -5.11 -16.38 -9.07
N GLY A 7 -3.92 -16.91 -9.36
CA GLY A 7 -3.67 -17.66 -10.58
C GLY A 7 -4.29 -19.06 -10.56
N SER A 8 -4.46 -19.67 -11.74
CA SER A 8 -5.10 -20.99 -11.95
C SER A 8 -4.47 -22.16 -11.17
N SER A 9 -3.23 -22.00 -10.67
CA SER A 9 -2.53 -23.02 -9.87
C SER A 9 -2.82 -22.96 -8.37
N GLY A 10 -3.65 -22.03 -7.91
CA GLY A 10 -3.95 -21.83 -6.47
C GLY A 10 -2.77 -21.27 -5.65
N ARG A 11 -1.59 -21.08 -6.27
CA ARG A 11 -0.50 -20.32 -5.68
C ARG A 11 -0.82 -18.84 -5.84
N MET A 12 -0.68 -18.06 -4.76
CA MET A 12 -0.80 -16.61 -4.84
C MET A 12 0.36 -16.10 -5.71
N PRO A 13 0.11 -15.58 -6.93
CA PRO A 13 1.17 -14.93 -7.69
C PRO A 13 1.43 -13.61 -6.97
N CYS A 14 2.43 -13.58 -6.10
CA CYS A 14 2.81 -12.35 -5.41
C CYS A 14 3.52 -11.45 -6.44
N GLY A 15 2.73 -10.76 -7.26
CA GLY A 15 3.19 -9.68 -8.13
C GLY A 15 3.46 -8.41 -7.32
N ALA A 16 3.54 -7.26 -8.00
CA ALA A 16 3.60 -5.98 -7.32
C ALA A 16 2.38 -5.80 -6.39
N VAL A 17 2.64 -5.59 -5.11
CA VAL A 17 1.63 -5.39 -4.06
C VAL A 17 1.62 -3.92 -3.71
N SER A 18 0.46 -3.29 -3.82
CA SER A 18 0.23 -1.91 -3.38
C SER A 18 -0.82 -1.89 -2.27
N PHE A 19 -0.51 -1.21 -1.17
CA PHE A 19 -1.43 -1.04 -0.07
C PHE A 19 -1.41 0.39 0.42
N ILE A 20 -2.60 0.86 0.80
CA ILE A 20 -2.81 2.18 1.38
C ILE A 20 -3.56 1.98 2.70
N TYR A 21 -2.98 2.55 3.75
CA TYR A 21 -3.60 2.76 5.06
C TYR A 21 -3.93 4.24 5.22
N THR A 22 -5.16 4.50 5.67
CA THR A 22 -5.65 5.84 5.94
C THR A 22 -6.23 5.90 7.33
N GLU A 23 -5.80 6.87 8.12
CA GLU A 23 -6.34 7.14 9.45
C GLU A 23 -6.82 8.59 9.53
N THR A 24 -8.08 8.77 9.93
CA THR A 24 -8.69 10.07 10.16
C THR A 24 -8.84 10.31 11.66
N ARG A 25 -8.35 11.45 12.15
CA ARG A 25 -8.64 11.97 13.49
C ARG A 25 -9.12 13.41 13.39
N SER A 26 -9.63 13.98 14.47
CA SER A 26 -10.01 15.40 14.50
C SER A 26 -8.85 16.26 14.00
N LYS A 27 -9.07 17.03 12.92
CA LYS A 27 -8.07 17.91 12.27
C LYS A 27 -6.79 17.24 11.76
N HIS A 28 -6.74 15.91 11.68
CA HIS A 28 -5.54 15.18 11.26
C HIS A 28 -5.90 14.06 10.28
N LEU A 29 -5.07 13.91 9.24
CA LEU A 29 -5.14 12.82 8.29
C LEU A 29 -3.74 12.22 8.11
N LEU A 30 -3.63 10.91 8.32
CA LEU A 30 -2.44 10.11 8.03
C LEU A 30 -2.74 9.21 6.83
N ILE A 31 -1.86 9.24 5.84
CA ILE A 31 -1.85 8.32 4.71
C ILE A 31 -0.50 7.63 4.67
N GLN A 32 -0.50 6.30 4.70
CA GLN A 32 0.69 5.47 4.53
C GLN A 32 0.48 4.54 3.35
N ALA A 33 1.48 4.43 2.49
CA ALA A 33 1.46 3.56 1.34
C ALA A 33 2.72 2.70 1.29
N PHE A 34 2.58 1.45 0.84
CA PHE A 34 3.69 0.60 0.44
C PHE A 34 3.45 0.03 -0.95
N HIS A 35 4.51 0.01 -1.75
CA HIS A 35 4.54 -0.56 -3.09
C HIS A 35 5.75 -1.48 -3.21
N THR A 36 5.54 -2.71 -3.67
CA THR A 36 6.64 -3.60 -4.06
C THR A 36 6.86 -3.55 -5.57
N PHE A 37 8.13 -3.56 -5.97
CA PHE A 37 8.59 -3.67 -7.35
C PHE A 37 9.49 -4.91 -7.44
N PRO A 38 8.92 -6.12 -7.61
CA PRO A 38 9.67 -7.37 -7.56
C PRO A 38 10.78 -7.45 -8.61
N ASP A 39 10.54 -6.90 -9.80
CA ASP A 39 11.52 -6.89 -10.91
C ASP A 39 12.78 -6.10 -10.56
N ASP A 40 12.64 -5.06 -9.75
CA ASP A 40 13.73 -4.19 -9.30
C ASP A 40 14.22 -4.54 -7.88
N PHE A 41 13.65 -5.59 -7.25
CA PHE A 41 13.85 -5.92 -5.84
C PHE A 41 13.68 -4.73 -4.89
N ALA A 42 12.77 -3.81 -5.22
CA ALA A 42 12.59 -2.56 -4.51
C ALA A 42 11.27 -2.51 -3.72
N LEU A 43 11.31 -1.79 -2.60
CA LEU A 43 10.13 -1.45 -1.81
C LEU A 43 10.10 0.05 -1.60
N VAL A 44 8.97 0.67 -1.92
CA VAL A 44 8.74 2.10 -1.70
C VAL A 44 7.71 2.27 -0.61
N LYS A 45 8.07 3.00 0.44
CA LYS A 45 7.18 3.44 1.50
C LYS A 45 6.95 4.95 1.36
N SER A 46 5.71 5.38 1.38
CA SER A 46 5.35 6.81 1.42
C SER A 46 4.47 7.08 2.63
N GLU A 47 4.71 8.21 3.28
CA GLU A 47 3.92 8.68 4.43
C GLU A 47 3.57 10.15 4.21
N THR A 48 2.29 10.48 4.37
CA THR A 48 1.76 11.84 4.24
C THR A 48 0.96 12.18 5.49
N VAL A 49 1.30 13.32 6.09
CA VAL A 49 0.61 13.84 7.28
C VAL A 49 0.02 15.21 6.93
N ILE A 50 -1.29 15.33 7.01
CA ILE A 50 -2.01 16.60 6.84
C ILE A 50 -2.54 17.05 8.20
N ARG A 51 -2.26 18.31 8.55
CA ARG A 51 -2.74 18.97 9.77
C ARG A 51 -3.46 20.25 9.41
N LEU A 52 -4.67 20.43 9.93
CA LEU A 52 -5.37 21.71 9.83
C LEU A 52 -4.84 22.69 10.89
N PRO A 53 -4.97 24.01 10.68
CA PRO A 53 -4.67 25.03 11.69
C PRO A 53 -5.43 24.83 13.02
#